data_AF-A0A351X2X1-F1
#
_entry.id   AF-A0A351X2X1-F1
#
_cell.length_a   1.000
_cell.length_b   1.000
_cell.length_c   1.000
_cell.angle_alpha   90.00
_cell.angle_beta   90.00
_cell.angle_gamma   90.00
#
_symmetry.space_group_name_H-M   'P 1'
#
loop_
_entity.id
_entity.type
_entity.pdbx_description
1 polymer ?
#
loop_
_entity_poly.entity_id
_entity_poly.type
_entity_poly.pdbx_seq_one_letter_code
_entity_poly.pdbx_strand_id
1 'polypeptide(L)' 'MDAKGISRHGFALNVAPQMEYWEGIVACGLDGVRMAAIADLLMPTPPMEQVVQQAAISFGNVFGVELVWKDRLERV' A
#
# COMPACT_ATOMS: atom_id res chain seq x y z
N MET A 1 0.22 -17.86 -4.22
CA MET A 1 1.48 -18.55 -3.87
C MET A 1 1.90 -19.37 -5.08
N ASP A 2 3.18 -19.47 -5.40
CA ASP A 2 3.65 -20.41 -6.41
C ASP A 2 3.89 -21.82 -5.84
N ALA A 3 4.30 -22.75 -6.71
CA ALA A 3 4.62 -24.13 -6.35
C ALA A 3 5.76 -24.26 -5.32
N LYS A 4 6.51 -23.19 -5.04
CA LYS A 4 7.59 -23.14 -4.04
C LYS A 4 7.16 -22.46 -2.74
N GLY A 5 5.87 -22.13 -2.58
CA GLY A 5 5.35 -21.46 -1.38
C GLY A 5 5.68 -19.97 -1.31
N ILE A 6 6.05 -19.33 -2.42
CA ILE A 6 6.36 -17.90 -2.45
C ILE A 6 5.11 -17.08 -2.76
N SER A 7 4.82 -16.07 -1.93
CA SER A 7 3.69 -15.14 -2.13
C SER A 7 3.88 -14.30 -3.39
N ARG A 8 2.78 -14.03 -4.08
CA ARG A 8 2.73 -13.20 -5.30
C ARG A 8 1.62 -12.17 -5.17
N HIS A 9 1.67 -11.15 -6.01
CA HIS A 9 0.86 -9.93 -5.89
C HIS A 9 1.27 -9.11 -4.66
N GLY A 10 0.31 -8.58 -3.91
CA GLY A 10 0.57 -7.72 -2.77
C GLY A 10 -0.72 -7.05 -2.34
N PHE A 11 -0.60 -5.78 -1.96
CA PHE A 11 -1.71 -4.93 -1.57
C PHE A 11 -1.74 -3.66 -2.42
N ALA A 12 -2.90 -3.01 -2.47
CA ALA A 12 -3.08 -1.69 -3.08
C ALA A 12 -3.62 -0.75 -1.99
N LEU A 13 -2.85 0.29 -1.66
CA LEU A 13 -3.24 1.31 -0.69
C LEU A 13 -3.68 2.56 -1.44
N ASN A 14 -4.94 2.97 -1.28
CA ASN A 14 -5.46 4.19 -1.87
C ASN A 14 -4.83 5.40 -1.17
N VAL A 15 -3.86 6.06 -1.81
CA VAL A 15 -3.26 7.30 -1.29
C VAL A 15 -4.06 8.52 -1.75
N ALA A 16 -4.05 8.78 -3.06
CA ALA A 16 -4.86 9.80 -3.71
C ALA A 16 -5.24 9.39 -5.15
N PRO A 17 -5.86 8.21 -5.36
CA PRO A 17 -6.33 7.83 -6.68
C PRO A 17 -7.59 8.63 -7.07
N GLN A 18 -7.97 8.56 -8.34
CA GLN A 18 -9.28 9.02 -8.80
C GLN A 18 -10.35 8.04 -8.28
N MET A 19 -11.15 8.49 -7.31
CA MET A 19 -12.06 7.61 -6.58
C MET A 19 -13.30 7.23 -7.41
N GLU A 20 -13.60 7.98 -8.48
CA GLU A 20 -14.69 7.71 -9.43
C GLU A 20 -14.52 6.34 -10.12
N TYR A 21 -13.28 5.83 -10.22
CA TYR A 21 -13.01 4.51 -10.78
C TYR A 21 -13.59 3.36 -9.95
N TRP A 22 -13.91 3.59 -8.67
CA TRP A 22 -14.58 2.60 -7.85
C TRP A 22 -16.07 2.48 -8.15
N GLU A 23 -16.71 3.47 -8.80
CA GLU A 23 -18.15 3.43 -9.10
C GLU A 23 -18.50 2.34 -10.13
N GLY A 24 -17.54 1.97 -10.99
CA GLY A 24 -17.70 0.89 -11.96
C GLY A 24 -17.50 -0.52 -11.39
N ILE A 25 -17.18 -0.66 -10.09
CA ILE A 25 -16.79 -1.92 -9.46
C ILE A 25 -17.60 -2.11 -8.17
N VAL A 26 -18.35 -3.21 -8.07
CA VAL A 26 -18.90 -3.66 -6.77
C VAL A 26 -17.79 -4.36 -5.99
N ALA A 27 -16.96 -3.56 -5.30
CA ALA A 27 -15.83 -4.07 -4.54
C ALA A 27 -16.31 -5.02 -3.42
N CYS A 28 -15.76 -6.24 -3.39
CA CYS A 28 -15.97 -7.24 -2.33
C CYS A 28 -17.42 -7.72 -2.09
N GLY A 29 -18.40 -7.36 -2.94
CA GLY A 29 -19.79 -7.79 -2.79
C GLY A 29 -20.48 -7.28 -1.51
N LEU A 30 -19.92 -6.24 -0.88
CA LEU A 30 -20.44 -5.65 0.35
C LEU A 30 -21.28 -4.42 0.02
N ASP A 31 -22.61 -4.57 0.07
CA ASP A 31 -23.52 -3.45 -0.13
C ASP A 31 -23.29 -2.35 0.93
N GLY A 32 -23.11 -1.12 0.47
CA GLY A 32 -22.98 0.07 1.32
C GLY A 32 -21.57 0.41 1.79
N VAL A 33 -20.53 -0.34 1.40
CA VAL A 33 -19.13 0.02 1.70
C VAL A 33 -18.60 0.97 0.63
N ARG A 34 -18.12 2.15 1.05
CA ARG A 34 -17.39 3.06 0.17
C ARG A 34 -15.90 2.92 0.43
N MET A 35 -15.13 2.87 -0.66
CA MET A 35 -13.68 2.92 -0.57
C MET A 35 -13.24 4.30 -0.08
N ALA A 36 -12.17 4.33 0.71
CA ALA A 36 -11.52 5.55 1.16
C ALA A 36 -10.06 5.57 0.68
N ALA A 37 -9.51 6.78 0.62
CA ALA A 37 -8.11 7.07 0.37
C ALA A 37 -7.50 7.87 1.53
N ILE A 38 -6.17 7.88 1.64
CA ILE A 38 -5.46 8.72 2.62
C ILE A 38 -5.83 10.20 2.44
N ALA A 39 -6.00 10.66 1.20
CA ALA A 39 -6.43 12.01 0.88
C ALA A 39 -7.81 12.39 1.44
N ASP A 40 -8.69 11.42 1.72
CA ASP A 40 -9.99 11.67 2.35
C ASP A 40 -9.85 11.96 3.85
N LEU A 41 -8.73 11.54 4.45
CA LEU A 41 -8.52 11.54 5.90
C LEU A 41 -7.48 12.56 6.36
N LEU A 42 -6.52 12.92 5.50
CA LEU A 42 -5.40 13.79 5.85
C LEU A 42 -5.28 14.96 4.86
N MET A 43 -5.21 16.18 5.39
CA MET A 43 -4.94 17.40 4.63
C MET A 43 -3.81 18.21 5.27
N PRO A 44 -2.71 18.53 4.54
CA PRO A 44 -2.45 18.11 3.16
C PRO A 44 -2.18 16.60 3.06
N THR A 45 -2.54 16.00 1.93
CA THR A 45 -2.20 14.60 1.64
C THR A 45 -0.68 14.42 1.66
N PRO A 46 -0.14 13.43 2.39
CA PRO A 46 1.29 13.19 2.41
C PRO A 46 1.81 12.81 1.00
N PRO A 47 3.04 13.20 0.65
CA PRO A 47 3.64 12.80 -0.61
C PRO A 47 3.83 11.28 -0.69
N MET A 48 3.75 10.72 -1.90
CA MET A 48 3.87 9.27 -2.13
C MET A 48 5.14 8.66 -1.54
N GLU A 49 6.26 9.38 -1.58
CA GLU A 49 7.53 8.93 -1.00
C GLU A 49 7.39 8.65 0.51
N GLN A 50 6.76 9.56 1.25
CA GLN A 50 6.53 9.39 2.68
C GLN A 50 5.62 8.20 2.96
N VAL A 51 4.58 8.01 2.15
CA VAL A 51 3.66 6.86 2.30
C VAL A 51 4.39 5.54 2.04
N VAL A 52 5.23 5.47 1.01
CA VAL A 52 6.04 4.29 0.69
C VAL A 52 7.02 3.97 1.82
N GLN A 53 7.71 4.98 2.36
CA GLN A 53 8.61 4.79 3.50
C GLN A 53 7.87 4.24 4.73
N GLN A 54 6.69 4.79 5.05
CA GLN A 54 5.89 4.32 6.18
C GLN A 54 5.32 2.92 5.96
N ALA A 55 4.94 2.57 4.72
CA ALA A 55 4.52 1.21 4.39
C ALA A 55 5.66 0.21 4.58
N ALA A 56 6.88 0.55 4.17
CA ALA A 56 8.06 -0.28 4.39
C ALA A 56 8.37 -0.47 5.88
N ILE A 57 8.35 0.61 6.67
CA ILE A 57 8.54 0.53 8.14
C ILE A 57 7.47 -0.35 8.78
N SER A 58 6.20 -0.16 8.40
CA SER A 58 5.08 -0.95 8.93
C SER A 58 5.22 -2.43 8.58
N PHE A 59 5.63 -2.74 7.35
CA PHE A 59 5.92 -4.12 6.94
C PHE A 59 7.05 -4.72 7.79
N GLY A 60 8.17 -4.01 7.95
CA GLY A 60 9.28 -4.47 8.79
C GLY A 60 8.86 -4.77 10.22
N ASN A 61 8.04 -3.89 10.82
CA ASN A 61 7.52 -4.07 12.19
C ASN A 61 6.60 -5.31 12.31
N VAL A 62 5.70 -5.52 11.35
CA VAL A 62 4.76 -6.66 11.36
C VAL A 62 5.50 -7.99 11.19
N PHE A 63 6.52 -8.02 10.32
CA PHE A 63 7.26 -9.25 10.01
C PHE A 63 8.52 -9.45 10.86
N GLY A 64 8.88 -8.50 11.72
CA GLY A 64 10.08 -8.57 12.55
C GLY A 64 11.38 -8.53 11.75
N VAL A 65 11.40 -7.77 10.66
CA VAL A 65 12.55 -7.66 9.74
C VAL A 65 12.93 -6.21 9.49
N GLU A 66 14.21 -5.94 9.22
CA GLU A 66 14.65 -4.65 8.71
C GLU A 66 14.57 -4.65 7.17
N LEU A 67 13.87 -3.66 6.61
CA LEU A 67 13.88 -3.43 5.16
C LEU A 67 15.02 -2.48 4.78
N VAL A 68 15.85 -2.92 3.83
CA VAL A 68 16.97 -2.15 3.30
C VAL A 68 16.70 -1.82 1.83
N TRP A 69 16.77 -0.55 1.48
CA TRP A 69 16.68 -0.11 0.08
C TRP A 69 17.91 -0.56 -0.71
N LYS A 70 17.70 -1.07 -1.93
CA LYS A 70 18.78 -1.62 -2.76
C LYS A 70 19.94 -0.63 -2.97
N ASP A 71 19.63 0.64 -3.17
CA ASP A 71 20.61 1.71 -3.41
C ASP A 71 21.53 1.98 -2.20
N ARG A 72 21.15 1.51 -1.00
CA ARG A 72 21.99 1.52 0.21
C ARG A 72 22.94 0.33 0.30
N LEU A 73 22.65 -0.79 -0.38
CA LEU A 73 23.50 -1.99 -0.37
C LEU A 73 24.68 -1.87 -1.34
N GLU A 74 24.55 -1.10 -2.41
CA GLU A 74 25.59 -0.91 -3.43
C GLU A 74 26.63 0.18 -3.09
N ARG A 75 26.49 0.83 -1.92
CA ARG A 75 27.38 1.89 -1.41
C ARG A 75 28.33 1.41 -0.29
N VAL A 76 28.38 0.10 -0.03
CA VAL A 76 29.28 -0.54 0.95
C VAL A 76 30.29 -1.40 0.22
#